data_AF-A8Y7K5-F1
#
_entry.id   AF-A8Y7K5-F1
#
_cell.length_a   1.000
_cell.length_b   1.000
_cell.length_c   1.000
_cell.angle_alpha   90.00
_cell.angle_beta   90.00
_cell.angle_gamma   90.00
#
_symmetry.space_group_name_H-M   'P 1'
#
loop_
_entity.id
_entity.type
_entity.pdbx_description
1 polymer ?
#
loop_
_entity_poly.entity_id
_entity_poly.type
_entity_poly.pdbx_seq_one_letter_code
_entity_poly.pdbx_strand_id
1 'polypeptide(L)' 'RTIYIPQPTWGNHPKIFTLGGLSVKTYRYYDPATRGLNFQGLVEDLGSASSGA' A
#
# COMPACT_ATOMS: atom_id res chain seq x y z
N ARG A 1 0.76 14.86 1.96
CA ARG A 1 0.98 13.75 2.89
C ARG A 1 0.36 12.51 2.29
N THR A 2 1.09 11.41 2.18
CA THR A 2 0.72 10.29 1.29
C THR A 2 0.74 8.99 2.05
N ILE A 3 -0.40 8.32 2.12
CA ILE A 3 -0.46 7.01 2.76
C ILE A 3 -0.32 5.90 1.73
N TYR A 4 0.48 4.91 2.07
CA TYR A 4 0.66 3.68 1.32
C TYR A 4 -0.13 2.56 1.98
N ILE A 5 -1.03 1.90 1.25
CA ILE A 5 -1.85 0.78 1.75
C ILE A 5 -1.55 -0.50 0.94
N PRO A 6 -1.63 -1.69 1.56
CA PRO A 6 -1.32 -2.93 0.85
C PRO A 6 -2.31 -3.20 -0.28
N GLN A 7 -1.94 -4.04 -1.24
CA GLN A 7 -2.86 -4.56 -2.26
C GLN A 7 -2.89 -6.10 -2.18
N PRO A 8 -4.06 -6.72 -1.91
CA PRO A 8 -5.35 -6.11 -1.58
C PRO A 8 -5.39 -5.53 -0.15
N THR A 9 -6.49 -4.84 0.18
CA THR A 9 -6.75 -4.26 1.51
C THR A 9 -8.25 -4.15 1.79
N TRP A 10 -8.63 -3.69 2.99
CA TRP A 10 -10.04 -3.43 3.31
C TRP A 10 -10.60 -2.35 2.37
N GLY A 11 -11.72 -2.64 1.71
CA GLY A 11 -12.29 -1.78 0.66
C GLY A 11 -12.63 -0.36 1.10
N ASN A 12 -12.75 -0.08 2.41
CA ASN A 12 -13.02 1.26 2.92
C ASN A 12 -11.77 2.09 3.22
N HIS A 13 -10.56 1.50 3.20
CA HIS A 13 -9.32 2.24 3.47
C HIS A 13 -9.13 3.45 2.54
N PRO A 14 -9.29 3.36 1.20
CA PRO A 14 -9.10 4.51 0.33
C PRO A 14 -10.04 5.67 0.68
N LYS A 15 -11.29 5.36 1.04
CA LYS A 15 -12.30 6.37 1.41
C LYS A 15 -11.92 7.09 2.71
N ILE A 16 -11.60 6.34 3.76
CA ILE A 16 -11.23 6.92 5.07
C ILE A 16 -10.05 7.87 4.93
N PHE A 17 -8.98 7.44 4.25
CA PHE A 17 -7.77 8.25 4.13
C PHE A 17 -7.96 9.46 3.21
N THR A 18 -8.71 9.32 2.11
CA THR A 18 -9.04 10.44 1.24
C THR A 18 -9.89 11.47 1.99
N LEU A 19 -10.88 11.05 2.79
CA LEU A 19 -11.66 11.94 3.65
C LEU A 19 -10.81 12.64 4.71
N GLY A 20 -9.75 11.99 5.19
CA GLY A 20 -8.74 12.57 6.07
C GLY A 20 -7.73 13.49 5.39
N GLY A 21 -7.90 13.80 4.09
CA GLY A 21 -7.01 14.69 3.34
C GLY A 21 -5.67 14.06 2.92
N LEU A 22 -5.55 12.74 2.96
CA LEU A 22 -4.34 12.02 2.54
C LEU A 22 -4.47 11.54 1.08
N SER A 23 -3.39 11.68 0.31
CA SER A 23 -3.29 11.01 -0.99
C SER A 23 -3.02 9.52 -0.77
N VAL A 24 -3.80 8.65 -1.39
CA VAL A 24 -3.66 7.19 -1.24
C VAL A 24 -2.82 6.63 -2.38
N LYS A 25 -1.80 5.84 -2.03
CA LYS A 25 -1.03 4.97 -2.95
C LYS A 25 -1.09 3.54 -2.44
N THR A 26 -0.81 2.58 -3.33
CA THR A 26 -0.75 1.16 -2.97
C THR A 26 0.67 0.61 -3.05
N TYR A 27 0.92 -0.49 -2.35
CA TYR A 27 2.13 -1.31 -2.48
C TYR A 27 1.75 -2.79 -2.59
N ARG A 28 2.58 -3.57 -3.28
CA ARG A 28 2.43 -5.03 -3.41
C ARG A 28 2.52 -5.68 -2.03
N TYR A 29 1.55 -6.53 -1.72
CA TYR A 29 1.50 -7.24 -0.44
C TYR A 29 1.18 -8.71 -0.61
N TYR A 30 0.17 -9.06 -1.42
CA TYR A 30 -0.23 -10.45 -1.61
C TYR A 30 0.35 -11.05 -2.88
N ASP A 31 0.86 -12.28 -2.77
CA ASP A 31 1.26 -13.11 -3.91
C ASP A 31 0.20 -14.20 -4.16
N PRO A 32 -0.54 -14.15 -5.28
CA PRO A 32 -1.54 -15.15 -5.63
C PRO A 32 -0.99 -16.57 -5.83
N ALA A 33 0.28 -16.72 -6.24
CA ALA A 33 0.87 -18.03 -6.53
C ALA A 33 1.17 -18.80 -5.24
N THR A 34 1.68 -18.10 -4.22
CA THR A 34 2.03 -18.69 -2.92
C THR A 34 0.92 -18.53 -1.88
N ARG A 35 -0.10 -17.69 -2.17
CA ARG A 35 -1.15 -17.27 -1.23
C ARG A 35 -0.57 -16.63 0.04
N GLY A 36 0.62 -16.05 -0.07
CA GLY A 36 1.40 -15.50 1.02
C GLY A 36 1.78 -14.04 0.78
N LEU A 37 2.81 -13.61 1.52
CA LEU A 37 3.37 -12.27 1.44
C LEU A 37 4.30 -12.15 0.22
N ASN A 38 4.01 -11.19 -0.66
CA ASN A 38 4.94 -10.72 -1.69
C ASN A 38 5.99 -9.80 -1.04
N PHE A 39 6.93 -10.38 -0.28
CA PHE A 39 7.91 -9.61 0.50
C PHE A 39 8.81 -8.75 -0.39
N GLN A 40 9.27 -9.30 -1.51
CA GLN A 40 10.14 -8.58 -2.44
C GLN A 40 9.42 -7.36 -3.03
N GLY A 41 8.19 -7.55 -3.53
CA GLY A 41 7.41 -6.45 -4.11
C GLY A 41 7.08 -5.36 -3.09
N LEU A 42 6.79 -5.75 -1.84
CA LEU A 42 6.57 -4.82 -0.73
C LEU A 42 7.81 -3.93 -0.50
N VAL A 43 9.00 -4.53 -0.42
CA VAL A 43 10.24 -3.79 -0.16
C VAL A 43 10.60 -2.87 -1.32
N GLU A 44 10.44 -3.33 -2.57
CA GLU A 44 10.68 -2.50 -3.76
C GLU A 44 9.77 -1.27 -3.80
N ASP A 45 8.46 -1.45 -3.56
CA ASP A 45 7.49 -0.36 -3.65
C ASP A 45 7.68 0.66 -2.52
N LEU A 46 7.87 0.18 -1.29
CA LEU A 46 8.06 1.04 -0.12
C LEU A 46 9.45 1.70 -0.10
N GLY A 47 10.48 1.01 -0.59
CA GLY A 47 11.83 1.58 -0.75
C GLY A 47 11.89 2.68 -1.81
N SER A 48 10.96 2.66 -2.77
CA SER A 48 10.80 3.72 -3.79
C SER A 48 9.91 4.88 -3.34
N ALA A 49 9.35 4.82 -2.12
CA ALA A 49 8.51 5.89 -1.60
C ALA A 49 9.34 7.13 -1.25
N SER A 50 8.74 8.31 -1.41
CA SER A 50 9.36 9.56 -0.97
C SER A 50 9.58 9.56 0.54
N SER A 51 10.72 10.06 1.00
CA SER A 51 11.02 10.18 2.43
C SER A 51 9.91 10.95 3.15
N GLY A 52 9.44 10.41 4.27
CA GLY A 52 8.39 11.02 5.09
C GLY A 52 6.99 11.00 4.48
N ALA A 53 6.74 10.17 3.45
CA ALA A 53 5.39 9.91 2.93
C ALA A 53 4.41 9.53 4.06
#